data_AF-A0A1M3E4D0-F1
#
_entry.id   AF-A0A1M3E4D0-F1
#
_cell.length_a   1.000
_cell.length_b   1.000
_cell.length_c   1.000
_cell.angle_alpha   90.00
_cell.angle_beta   90.00
_cell.angle_gamma   90.00
#
_symmetry.space_group_name_H-M   'P 1'
#
loop_
_entity.id
_entity.type
_entity.pdbx_description
1 polymer ?
#
loop_
_entity_poly.entity_id
_entity_poly.type
_entity_poly.pdbx_seq_one_letter_code
_entity_poly.pdbx_strand_id
1 'polypeptide(L)'
;MKWKRFNGVPIQQPIQELVEQTILSERANGHHIKLYIGTDSQVYGTNTEFATVIVFLRERSGGFMFVQHDAQQRNYGIRERMLLEVSKSIGIAYDLCEILTKYDVPMEVHADINTDPQFKSNAALSEAMGYIMGMGFAFKAKPDAFASTTCADRVIH
;
A
#
# COMPACT_ATOMS: atom_id res chain seq x y z
N MET A 1 -8.51 -12.77 2.02
CA MET A 1 -7.67 -12.16 0.96
C MET A 1 -6.28 -12.80 1.05
N LYS A 2 -5.60 -13.06 -0.08
CA LYS A 2 -4.31 -13.77 -0.08
C LYS A 2 -3.22 -12.87 -0.64
N TRP A 3 -2.17 -12.67 0.14
CA TRP A 3 -0.96 -12.00 -0.32
C TRP A 3 -0.13 -12.96 -1.16
N LYS A 4 0.65 -12.41 -2.09
CA LYS A 4 1.64 -13.12 -2.89
C LYS A 4 2.88 -12.26 -3.09
N ARG A 5 4.02 -12.88 -3.33
CA ARG A 5 5.20 -12.18 -3.85
C ARG A 5 4.97 -11.80 -5.32
N PHE A 6 5.74 -10.86 -5.85
CA PHE A 6 5.60 -10.44 -7.25
C PHE A 6 5.74 -11.59 -8.26
N ASN A 7 6.53 -12.62 -7.96
CA ASN A 7 6.67 -13.83 -8.78
C ASN A 7 5.48 -14.80 -8.68
N GLY A 8 4.40 -14.43 -7.99
CA GLY A 8 3.18 -15.23 -7.86
C GLY A 8 3.19 -16.23 -6.69
N VAL A 9 4.29 -16.38 -5.95
CA VAL A 9 4.36 -17.30 -4.80
C VAL A 9 3.41 -16.82 -3.70
N PRO A 10 2.41 -17.63 -3.30
CA PRO A 10 1.47 -17.26 -2.24
C PRO A 10 2.16 -17.07 -0.89
N ILE A 11 1.69 -16.09 -0.12
CA ILE A 11 2.07 -15.85 1.26
C ILE A 11 0.99 -16.45 2.15
N GLN A 12 1.35 -17.44 2.97
CA GLN A 12 0.41 -18.18 3.81
C GLN A 12 0.29 -17.65 5.24
N GLN A 13 1.28 -16.86 5.68
CA GLN A 13 1.31 -16.26 7.02
C GLN A 13 0.73 -14.83 7.01
N PRO A 14 0.39 -14.27 8.18
CA PRO A 14 -0.02 -12.87 8.29
C PRO A 14 0.99 -11.91 7.67
N ILE A 15 0.51 -10.87 7.00
CA ILE A 15 1.38 -9.94 6.27
C ILE A 15 2.30 -9.18 7.23
N GLN A 16 1.81 -8.87 8.43
CA GLN A 16 2.56 -8.24 9.51
C GLN A 16 3.80 -9.06 9.89
N GLU A 17 3.61 -10.37 10.13
CA GLU A 17 4.71 -11.29 10.48
C GLU A 17 5.73 -11.39 9.35
N LEU A 18 5.27 -11.48 8.09
CA LEU A 18 6.18 -11.52 6.95
C LEU A 18 6.96 -10.21 6.78
N VAL A 19 6.31 -9.06 6.97
CA VAL A 19 6.95 -7.75 6.88
C VAL A 19 8.02 -7.63 7.97
N GLU A 20 7.73 -8.00 9.21
CA GLU A 20 8.70 -7.99 10.30
C GLU A 20 9.90 -8.90 10.02
N GLN A 21 9.66 -10.14 9.61
CA GLN A 21 10.73 -11.08 9.20
C GLN A 21 11.57 -10.52 8.05
N THR A 22 10.93 -9.86 7.09
CA THR A 22 11.60 -9.24 5.95
C THR A 22 12.49 -8.09 6.40
N ILE A 23 11.99 -7.20 7.27
CA ILE A 23 12.77 -6.08 7.84
C ILE A 23 14.01 -6.61 8.55
N LEU A 24 13.85 -7.63 9.40
CA LEU A 24 14.95 -8.24 10.14
C LEU A 24 15.99 -8.88 9.20
N SER A 25 15.53 -9.60 8.18
CA SER A 25 16.42 -10.24 7.20
C SER A 25 17.19 -9.21 6.36
N GLU A 26 16.52 -8.17 5.88
CA GLU A 26 17.16 -7.10 5.10
C GLU A 26 18.20 -6.35 5.94
N ARG A 27 17.89 -6.06 7.21
CA ARG A 27 18.83 -5.42 8.14
C ARG A 27 20.04 -6.30 8.43
N ALA A 28 19.84 -7.60 8.64
CA ALA A 28 20.93 -8.55 8.85
C ALA A 28 21.86 -8.66 7.63
N ASN A 29 21.33 -8.43 6.43
CA ASN A 29 22.08 -8.36 5.18
C ASN A 29 22.69 -6.96 4.91
N GLY A 30 22.58 -6.01 5.84
CA GLY A 30 23.15 -4.66 5.72
C GLY A 30 22.37 -3.73 4.79
N HIS A 31 21.13 -4.05 4.45
CA HIS A 31 20.29 -3.18 3.63
C HIS A 31 19.48 -2.21 4.48
N HIS A 32 19.47 -0.95 4.04
CA HIS A 32 18.51 0.05 4.49
C HIS A 32 17.32 0.03 3.54
N ILE A 33 16.12 -0.10 4.10
CA ILE A 33 14.88 -0.20 3.33
C ILE A 33 13.91 0.90 3.69
N LYS A 34 13.13 1.31 2.68
CA LYS A 34 11.97 2.18 2.84
C LYS A 34 10.76 1.50 2.21
N LEU A 35 9.64 1.54 2.91
CA LEU A 35 8.41 0.92 2.45
C LEU A 35 7.52 1.93 1.72
N TYR A 36 6.83 1.45 0.70
CA TYR A 36 5.84 2.22 -0.04
C TYR A 36 4.58 1.39 -0.22
N ILE A 37 3.45 1.93 0.17
CA ILE A 37 2.16 1.23 0.11
C ILE A 37 1.26 1.96 -0.87
N GLY A 38 0.63 1.23 -1.77
CA GLY A 38 -0.33 1.82 -2.69
C GLY A 38 -1.34 0.81 -3.18
N THR A 39 -2.51 1.30 -3.55
CA THR A 39 -3.56 0.51 -4.17
C THR A 39 -3.94 1.15 -5.49
N ASP A 40 -4.19 0.30 -6.49
CA ASP A 40 -4.83 0.67 -7.75
C ASP A 40 -6.02 -0.25 -8.01
N SER A 41 -6.90 0.14 -8.92
CA SER A 41 -8.09 -0.64 -9.26
C SER A 41 -8.35 -0.67 -10.75
N GLN A 42 -9.07 -1.69 -11.21
CA GLN A 42 -9.48 -1.82 -12.61
C GLN A 42 -10.87 -2.46 -12.72
N VAL A 43 -11.67 -1.97 -13.67
CA VAL A 43 -13.02 -2.50 -13.93
C VAL A 43 -12.97 -3.49 -15.08
N TYR A 44 -13.45 -4.70 -14.84
CA TYR A 44 -13.54 -5.81 -15.76
C TYR A 44 -15.00 -6.28 -15.89
N GLY A 45 -15.72 -5.74 -16.88
CA GLY A 45 -17.11 -6.07 -17.11
C GLY A 45 -18.01 -5.66 -15.94
N THR A 46 -18.46 -6.63 -15.14
CA THR A 46 -19.28 -6.42 -13.92
C THR A 46 -18.46 -6.47 -12.62
N ASN A 47 -17.15 -6.70 -12.74
CA ASN A 47 -16.25 -6.85 -11.61
C ASN A 47 -15.33 -5.64 -11.51
N THR A 48 -14.95 -5.29 -10.28
CA THR A 48 -13.83 -4.39 -10.03
C THR A 48 -12.77 -5.14 -9.26
N GLU A 49 -11.54 -5.07 -9.75
CA GLU A 49 -10.38 -5.65 -9.11
C GLU A 49 -9.55 -4.54 -8.47
N PHE A 50 -9.04 -4.80 -7.27
CA PHE A 50 -8.11 -3.93 -6.57
C PHE A 50 -6.80 -4.69 -6.36
N ALA A 51 -5.67 -4.01 -6.60
CA ALA A 51 -4.37 -4.50 -6.19
C ALA A 51 -3.74 -3.57 -5.18
N THR A 52 -3.41 -4.10 -4.01
CA THR A 52 -2.60 -3.40 -3.01
C THR A 52 -1.19 -3.95 -3.04
N VAL A 53 -0.20 -3.07 -3.02
CA VAL A 53 1.21 -3.44 -2.99
C VAL A 53 1.89 -2.88 -1.75
N ILE A 54 2.84 -3.65 -1.21
CA ILE A 54 3.83 -3.20 -0.24
C ILE A 54 5.18 -3.35 -0.92
N VAL A 55 5.77 -2.23 -1.31
CA VAL A 55 7.07 -2.17 -1.97
C VAL A 55 8.15 -1.93 -0.94
N PHE A 56 9.21 -2.72 -1.01
CA PHE A 56 10.43 -2.59 -0.24
C PHE A 56 11.50 -2.07 -1.18
N LEU A 57 11.90 -0.80 -1.02
CA LEU A 57 12.99 -0.23 -1.78
C LEU A 57 14.25 -0.25 -0.92
N ARG A 58 15.29 -0.94 -1.38
CA ARG A 58 16.61 -0.91 -0.77
C ARG A 58 17.36 0.30 -1.29
N GLU A 59 18.10 0.97 -0.42
CA GLU A 59 19.02 2.02 -0.87
C GLU A 59 20.05 1.43 -1.84
N ARG A 60 20.02 1.91 -3.09
CA ARG A 60 20.97 1.56 -4.17
C ARG A 60 21.01 0.06 -4.54
N SER A 61 20.04 -0.75 -4.11
CA SER A 61 20.02 -2.20 -4.34
C SER A 61 18.67 -2.71 -4.89
N GLY A 62 17.97 -1.82 -5.63
CA GLY A 62 16.67 -2.12 -6.22
C GLY A 62 15.57 -2.31 -5.17
N GLY A 63 14.55 -3.09 -5.48
CA GLY A 63 13.44 -3.35 -4.58
C GLY A 63 12.63 -4.58 -4.95
N PHE A 64 11.73 -4.95 -4.07
CA PHE A 64 10.79 -6.06 -4.27
C PHE A 64 9.44 -5.69 -3.67
N MET A 65 8.40 -6.48 -3.92
CA MET A 65 7.08 -6.17 -3.39
C MET A 65 6.24 -7.40 -3.05
N PHE A 66 5.35 -7.19 -2.09
CA PHE A 66 4.20 -8.06 -1.82
C PHE A 66 2.96 -7.45 -2.44
N VAL A 67 2.09 -8.31 -2.90
CA VAL A 67 0.92 -7.95 -3.68
C VAL A 67 -0.30 -8.68 -3.13
N GLN A 68 -1.38 -7.94 -2.93
CA GLN A 68 -2.69 -8.49 -2.61
C GLN A 68 -3.64 -8.14 -3.75
N HIS A 69 -4.42 -9.13 -4.19
CA HIS A 69 -5.47 -8.94 -5.17
C HIS A 69 -6.84 -9.18 -4.52
N ASP A 70 -7.79 -8.30 -4.80
CA ASP A 70 -9.17 -8.34 -4.29
C ASP A 70 -10.15 -8.08 -5.44
N ALA A 71 -10.79 -9.14 -5.92
CA ALA A 71 -11.80 -9.07 -6.98
C ALA A 71 -13.21 -9.02 -6.36
N GLN A 72 -13.98 -8.01 -6.74
CA GLN A 72 -15.34 -7.79 -6.24
C GLN A 72 -16.33 -7.80 -7.40
N GLN A 73 -17.41 -8.57 -7.28
CA GLN A 73 -18.50 -8.61 -8.27
C GLN A 73 -19.42 -7.38 -8.13
N ARG A 74 -18.81 -6.20 -8.29
CA ARG A 74 -19.47 -4.90 -8.21
C ARG A 74 -18.71 -3.91 -9.08
N ASN A 75 -19.44 -3.09 -9.82
CA ASN A 75 -18.88 -1.94 -10.50
C ASN A 75 -18.92 -0.72 -9.59
N TYR A 76 -17.76 -0.10 -9.45
CA TYR A 76 -17.58 1.13 -8.69
C TYR A 76 -17.41 2.31 -9.64
N GLY A 77 -18.02 3.45 -9.32
CA GLY A 77 -17.73 4.70 -10.02
C GLY A 77 -16.28 5.15 -9.75
N ILE A 78 -15.74 6.02 -10.61
CA ILE A 78 -14.34 6.50 -10.52
C ILE A 78 -14.04 7.07 -9.12
N ARG A 79 -14.92 7.91 -8.57
CA ARG A 79 -14.73 8.50 -7.22
C ARG A 79 -14.73 7.45 -6.10
N GLU A 80 -15.64 6.47 -6.19
CA GLU A 80 -15.74 5.41 -5.18
C GLU A 80 -14.48 4.52 -5.23
N ARG A 81 -13.96 4.23 -6.43
CA ARG A 81 -12.69 3.52 -6.61
C ARG A 81 -11.52 4.27 -5.99
N MET A 82 -11.38 5.57 -6.27
CA MET A 82 -10.34 6.42 -5.68
C MET A 82 -10.40 6.40 -4.15
N LEU A 83 -11.59 6.53 -3.55
CA LEU A 83 -11.76 6.45 -2.09
C LEU A 83 -11.38 5.07 -1.54
N LEU A 84 -11.77 4.00 -2.23
CA LEU A 84 -11.45 2.62 -1.83
C LEU A 84 -9.95 2.32 -1.95
N GLU A 85 -9.27 2.82 -2.99
CA GLU A 85 -7.83 2.70 -3.16
C GLU A 85 -7.08 3.34 -1.99
N VAL A 86 -7.44 4.56 -1.62
CA VAL A 86 -6.80 5.25 -0.49
C VAL A 86 -7.12 4.54 0.83
N SER A 87 -8.38 4.17 1.06
CA SER A 87 -8.79 3.44 2.26
C SER A 87 -8.04 2.12 2.43
N LYS A 88 -7.91 1.33 1.36
CA LYS A 88 -7.15 0.07 1.37
C LYS A 88 -5.67 0.29 1.67
N SER A 89 -5.06 1.33 1.09
CA SER A 89 -3.65 1.67 1.34
C SER A 89 -3.41 2.07 2.80
N ILE A 90 -4.30 2.91 3.35
CA ILE A 90 -4.25 3.36 4.74
C ILE A 90 -4.45 2.21 5.72
N GLY A 91 -5.37 1.29 5.43
CA GLY A 91 -5.59 0.10 6.27
C GLY A 91 -4.31 -0.71 6.44
N ILE A 92 -3.60 -0.99 5.34
CA ILE A 92 -2.32 -1.72 5.40
C ILE A 92 -1.25 -0.90 6.10
N ALA A 93 -1.18 0.41 5.88
CA ALA A 93 -0.22 1.26 6.60
C ALA A 93 -0.45 1.20 8.12
N TYR A 94 -1.71 1.30 8.55
CA TYR A 94 -2.10 1.23 9.96
C TYR A 94 -1.72 -0.11 10.59
N ASP A 95 -1.99 -1.22 9.90
CA ASP A 95 -1.63 -2.57 10.34
C ASP A 95 -0.11 -2.77 10.51
N LEU A 96 0.71 -1.97 9.82
CA LEU A 96 2.18 -2.07 9.85
C LEU A 96 2.83 -1.02 10.76
N CYS A 97 2.11 0.03 11.18
CA CYS A 97 2.64 1.16 11.93
C CYS A 97 3.49 0.75 13.15
N GLU A 98 3.01 -0.19 13.97
CA GLU A 98 3.70 -0.62 15.18
C GLU A 98 5.07 -1.25 14.85
N ILE A 99 5.11 -2.15 13.86
CA ILE A 99 6.33 -2.83 13.42
C ILE A 99 7.31 -1.81 12.83
N LEU A 100 6.84 -0.92 11.97
CA LEU A 100 7.70 0.06 11.30
C LEU A 100 8.31 1.05 12.30
N THR A 101 7.53 1.47 13.28
CA THR A 101 8.01 2.35 14.37
C THR A 101 9.03 1.63 15.24
N LYS A 102 8.76 0.38 15.63
CA LYS A 102 9.65 -0.45 16.45
C LYS A 102 11.03 -0.62 15.81
N TYR A 103 11.10 -0.71 14.49
CA TYR A 103 12.36 -0.94 13.76
C TYR A 103 12.95 0.31 13.10
N ASP A 104 12.30 1.47 13.26
CA ASP A 104 12.69 2.75 12.63
C ASP A 104 12.77 2.64 11.09
N VAL A 105 11.73 2.05 10.49
CA VAL A 105 11.63 1.87 9.03
C VAL A 105 10.71 2.95 8.46
N PRO A 106 11.20 3.83 7.58
CA PRO A 106 10.37 4.86 6.96
C PRO A 106 9.35 4.23 6.01
N MET A 107 8.18 4.85 5.92
CA MET A 107 7.10 4.41 5.06
C MET A 107 6.38 5.59 4.40
N GLU A 108 5.99 5.41 3.14
CA GLU A 108 5.15 6.35 2.40
C GLU A 108 3.89 5.65 1.87
N VAL A 109 2.75 6.30 2.03
CA VAL A 109 1.50 5.88 1.39
C VAL A 109 1.33 6.66 0.09
N HIS A 110 1.22 5.92 -1.00
CA HIS A 110 1.09 6.42 -2.37
C HIS A 110 -0.36 6.31 -2.80
N ALA A 111 -1.06 7.42 -2.80
CA ALA A 111 -2.49 7.49 -2.99
C ALA A 111 -2.83 8.67 -3.92
N ASP A 112 -3.91 8.57 -4.69
CA ASP A 112 -4.42 9.71 -5.45
C ASP A 112 -5.15 10.68 -4.50
N ILE A 113 -4.36 11.48 -3.78
CA ILE A 113 -4.84 12.43 -2.76
C ILE A 113 -5.14 13.81 -3.34
N ASN A 114 -5.39 13.93 -4.66
CA ASN A 114 -5.77 15.18 -5.29
C ASN A 114 -7.13 15.66 -4.77
N THR A 115 -7.13 16.20 -3.54
CA THR A 115 -8.00 17.26 -3.04
C THR A 115 -9.48 17.12 -3.39
N ASP A 116 -10.08 15.95 -3.20
CA ASP A 116 -11.54 15.86 -3.19
C ASP A 116 -12.04 16.34 -1.81
N PRO A 117 -12.90 17.37 -1.73
CA PRO A 117 -13.58 17.76 -0.49
C PRO A 117 -14.23 16.57 0.23
N GLN A 118 -14.58 15.50 -0.50
CA GLN A 118 -15.15 14.28 0.07
C GLN A 118 -14.19 13.51 0.99
N PHE A 119 -12.87 13.61 0.82
CA PHE A 119 -11.92 13.07 1.80
C PHE A 119 -12.08 13.79 3.15
N LYS A 120 -12.27 15.11 3.14
CA LYS A 120 -12.59 15.88 4.34
C LYS A 120 -13.96 15.50 4.93
N SER A 121 -14.89 15.06 4.08
CA SER A 121 -16.21 14.56 4.51
C SER A 121 -16.15 13.14 5.09
N ASN A 122 -15.10 12.37 4.81
CA ASN A 122 -14.87 11.07 5.44
C ASN A 122 -13.97 11.25 6.67
N ALA A 123 -14.61 11.50 7.82
CA ALA A 123 -13.93 11.81 9.08
C ALA A 123 -12.94 10.70 9.50
N ALA A 124 -13.33 9.43 9.39
CA ALA A 124 -12.48 8.30 9.75
C ALA A 124 -11.22 8.20 8.86
N LEU A 125 -11.36 8.45 7.56
CA LEU A 125 -10.24 8.46 6.63
C LEU A 125 -9.30 9.64 6.90
N SER A 126 -9.87 10.82 7.17
CA SER A 126 -9.10 12.01 7.56
C SER A 126 -8.32 11.81 8.87
N GLU A 127 -8.95 11.18 9.86
CA GLU A 127 -8.31 10.83 11.13
C GLU A 127 -7.17 9.83 10.94
N ALA A 128 -7.39 8.76 10.17
CA ALA A 128 -6.36 7.77 9.89
C ALA A 128 -5.17 8.35 9.11
N MET A 129 -5.42 9.23 8.13
CA MET A 129 -4.35 9.99 7.45
C MET A 129 -3.58 10.87 8.46
N GLY A 130 -4.29 11.62 9.30
CA GLY A 130 -3.69 12.46 10.33
C GLY A 130 -2.84 11.67 11.32
N TYR A 131 -3.29 10.48 11.73
CA TYR A 131 -2.56 9.57 12.59
C TYR A 131 -1.24 9.11 11.95
N ILE A 132 -1.29 8.61 10.72
CA ILE A 132 -0.11 8.16 9.96
C ILE A 132 0.89 9.30 9.78
N MET A 133 0.41 10.51 9.43
CA MET A 133 1.27 11.70 9.34
C MET A 133 1.86 12.11 10.68
N GLY A 134 1.09 12.01 11.77
CA GLY A 134 1.54 12.30 13.13
C GLY A 134 2.65 11.37 13.63
N MET A 135 2.72 10.14 13.10
CA MET A 135 3.81 9.19 13.34
C MET A 135 5.08 9.48 12.53
N GLY A 136 5.06 10.49 11.64
CA GLY A 136 6.19 10.85 10.79
C GLY A 136 6.25 10.11 9.45
N PHE A 137 5.24 9.31 9.12
CA PHE A 137 5.11 8.70 7.80
C PHE A 137 4.55 9.70 6.78
N ALA A 138 4.89 9.52 5.50
CA ALA A 138 4.51 10.47 4.47
C ALA A 138 3.36 9.96 3.59
N PHE A 139 2.54 10.89 3.09
CA PHE A 139 1.63 10.63 1.98
C PHE A 139 2.12 11.33 0.73
N LYS A 140 2.08 10.64 -0.41
CA LYS A 140 2.40 11.23 -1.71
C LYS A 140 1.30 10.97 -2.73
N ALA A 141 1.05 12.03 -3.50
CA ALA A 141 0.17 12.02 -4.65
C ALA A 141 0.94 11.74 -5.95
N LYS A 142 0.20 11.57 -7.04
CA LYS A 142 0.78 11.61 -8.40
C LYS A 142 1.43 12.98 -8.65
N PRO A 143 2.56 13.05 -9.37
CA PRO A 143 3.26 11.95 -10.06
C PRO A 143 4.22 11.14 -9.18
N ASP A 144 4.47 11.53 -7.93
CA ASP A 144 5.50 10.92 -7.07
C ASP A 144 5.06 9.60 -6.41
N ALA A 145 3.82 9.18 -6.64
CA ALA A 145 3.18 8.00 -6.06
C ALA A 145 3.40 6.69 -6.87
N PHE A 146 4.66 6.24 -7.06
CA PHE A 146 4.97 5.07 -7.92
C PHE A 146 4.36 3.73 -7.47
N ALA A 147 4.22 3.47 -6.16
CA ALA A 147 3.63 2.23 -5.67
C ALA A 147 2.17 2.02 -6.16
N SER A 148 1.33 3.04 -6.17
CA SER A 148 -0.02 2.95 -6.78
C SER A 148 0.01 3.05 -8.30
N THR A 149 0.78 4.00 -8.85
CA THR A 149 0.73 4.31 -10.30
C THR A 149 1.51 3.36 -11.21
N THR A 150 2.45 2.59 -10.69
CA THR A 150 3.31 1.70 -11.49
C THR A 150 3.28 0.28 -10.96
N CYS A 151 3.47 0.11 -9.64
CA CYS A 151 3.56 -1.23 -9.07
C CYS A 151 2.20 -1.93 -8.99
N ALA A 152 1.17 -1.26 -8.45
CA ALA A 152 -0.17 -1.81 -8.38
C ALA A 152 -0.84 -1.90 -9.77
N ASP A 153 -0.68 -0.88 -10.61
CA ASP A 153 -1.14 -0.87 -12.01
C ASP A 153 -0.65 -2.11 -12.79
N ARG A 154 0.64 -2.44 -12.69
CA ARG A 154 1.24 -3.62 -13.34
C ARG A 154 0.72 -4.97 -12.82
N VAL A 155 0.08 -5.00 -11.66
CA VAL A 155 -0.53 -6.24 -11.13
C VAL A 155 -1.88 -6.50 -11.77
N ILE A 156 -2.61 -5.43 -12.11
CA ILE A 156 -4.00 -5.50 -12.55
C ILE A 156 -4.16 -5.29 -14.04
N HIS A 157 -3.12 -4.86 -14.78
CA HIS A 157 -3.07 -4.78 -16.24
C HIS A 157 -2.14 -5.84 -16.83
#